data_AF-A0A5J9TU01-F1
#
_entry.id   AF-A0A5J9TU01-F1
#
_cell.length_a   1.000
_cell.length_b   1.000
_cell.length_c   1.000
_cell.angle_alpha   90.00
_cell.angle_beta   90.00
_cell.angle_gamma   90.00
#
_symmetry.space_group_name_H-M   'P 1'
#
loop_
_entity.id
_entity.type
_entity.pdbx_description
1 polymer ?
#
loop_
_entity_poly.entity_id
_entity_poly.type
_entity_poly.pdbx_seq_one_letter_code
_entity_poly.pdbx_strand_id
1 'polypeptide(L)'
;MYMSLHQMVSGSKKPLLFFGEPYRQGDLPDPGPGTIQSVPHGPVHRWTGDPRQPNNEDMANFYSAARDPVFYAHHTNVDRMWYIWRRLRPGNTDITDPDYLDAAFLFYDEEARLVRVRVRDCLDTNALRYTYQDVDLPWLDAKPSMEPGTPAPATGGAMPATLNQTVRVNVTRPRTSRSRREKEEEEEVLVVHGIEVPDHFRYVKFDVMVNGSSSQGGGGSTGAAAQRAGSVALPPHLVRADRTTMSPVRTTARFGITDLMDDIGADGDGSIVVSLVPRSAGEMVTVAGVSIEYVK
;
A
#
# COMPACT_ATOMS: atom_id res chain seq x y z
N MET A 1 -4.60 -11.73 -9.63
CA MET A 1 -5.98 -11.39 -10.02
C MET A 1 -6.75 -10.79 -8.85
N TYR A 2 -6.97 -11.53 -7.75
CA TYR A 2 -7.61 -11.01 -6.52
C TYR A 2 -6.96 -9.75 -5.93
N MET A 3 -5.63 -9.73 -5.83
CA MET A 3 -4.91 -8.59 -5.23
C MET A 3 -5.22 -7.26 -5.93
N SER A 4 -5.56 -7.28 -7.22
CA SER A 4 -5.96 -6.08 -7.96
C SER A 4 -7.33 -5.56 -7.54
N LEU A 5 -8.30 -6.43 -7.21
CA LEU A 5 -9.60 -6.00 -6.70
C LEU A 5 -9.46 -5.22 -5.40
N HIS A 6 -8.79 -5.83 -4.41
CA HIS A 6 -8.68 -5.21 -3.09
C HIS A 6 -7.98 -3.86 -3.16
N GLN A 7 -6.85 -3.79 -3.87
CA GLN A 7 -6.04 -2.58 -3.92
C GLN A 7 -6.69 -1.45 -4.75
N MET A 8 -7.53 -1.78 -5.73
CA MET A 8 -8.22 -0.82 -6.61
C MET A 8 -9.63 -0.45 -6.18
N VAL A 9 -10.26 -1.24 -5.29
CA VAL A 9 -11.69 -1.11 -4.98
C VAL A 9 -11.93 -0.95 -3.48
N SER A 10 -11.74 -1.98 -2.67
CA SER A 10 -12.07 -1.94 -1.23
C SER A 10 -11.07 -1.12 -0.44
N GLY A 11 -9.78 -1.28 -0.74
CA GLY A 11 -8.68 -0.62 -0.03
C GLY A 11 -8.43 0.84 -0.45
N SER A 12 -9.02 1.32 -1.54
CA SER A 12 -8.73 2.63 -2.14
C SER A 12 -9.98 3.48 -2.40
N LYS A 13 -10.96 3.39 -1.52
CA LYS A 13 -12.21 4.18 -1.60
C LYS A 13 -12.04 5.68 -1.39
N LYS A 14 -10.92 6.10 -0.80
CA LYS A 14 -10.59 7.50 -0.51
C LYS A 14 -9.28 7.88 -1.21
N PRO A 15 -9.12 9.14 -1.67
CA PRO A 15 -7.94 9.55 -2.45
C PRO A 15 -6.61 9.24 -1.75
N LEU A 16 -6.48 9.55 -0.46
CA LEU A 16 -5.23 9.30 0.28
C LEU A 16 -4.91 7.81 0.46
N LEU A 17 -5.92 6.93 0.43
CA LEU A 17 -5.67 5.48 0.42
C LEU A 17 -5.09 5.02 -0.94
N PHE A 18 -5.50 5.66 -2.04
CA PHE A 18 -5.00 5.35 -3.38
C PHE A 18 -3.61 5.96 -3.65
N PHE A 19 -3.47 7.27 -3.42
CA PHE A 19 -2.27 8.05 -3.74
C PHE A 19 -1.17 7.96 -2.68
N GLY A 20 -1.56 7.78 -1.41
CA GLY A 20 -0.65 7.87 -0.27
C GLY A 20 -0.79 9.19 0.51
N GLU A 21 0.00 9.29 1.57
CA GLU A 21 -0.01 10.44 2.47
C GLU A 21 0.65 11.68 1.86
N PRO A 22 0.24 12.88 2.27
CA PRO A 22 0.87 14.11 1.81
C PRO A 22 2.37 14.14 2.11
N TYR A 23 3.16 14.62 1.14
CA TYR A 23 4.58 14.90 1.30
C TYR A 23 4.85 16.35 0.89
N ARG A 24 5.24 17.20 1.83
CA ARG A 24 5.47 18.63 1.64
C ARG A 24 6.92 19.00 1.93
N GLN A 25 7.31 20.20 1.50
CA GLN A 25 8.63 20.74 1.82
C GLN A 25 8.83 20.83 3.34
N GLY A 26 9.89 20.19 3.83
CA GLY A 26 10.22 20.14 5.26
C GLY A 26 9.75 18.86 5.96
N ASP A 27 8.93 18.05 5.31
CA ASP A 27 8.51 16.75 5.85
C ASP A 27 9.66 15.74 5.84
N LEU A 28 9.59 14.80 6.76
CA LEU A 28 10.44 13.60 6.71
C LEU A 28 10.01 12.71 5.52
N PRO A 29 10.95 11.97 4.90
CA PRO A 29 10.62 11.07 3.80
C PRO A 29 9.67 9.95 4.24
N ASP A 30 9.08 9.28 3.25
CA ASP A 30 8.23 8.10 3.42
C ASP A 30 6.95 8.28 4.28
N PRO A 31 6.14 9.33 4.05
CA PRO A 31 5.00 9.64 4.91
C PRO A 31 3.95 8.52 4.98
N GLY A 32 3.80 7.74 3.92
CA GLY A 32 2.93 6.57 3.87
C GLY A 32 2.49 6.27 2.43
N PRO A 33 2.80 5.08 1.87
CA PRO A 33 2.46 4.78 0.49
C PRO A 33 0.96 4.51 0.31
N GLY A 34 0.45 4.82 -0.88
CA GLY A 34 -0.88 4.38 -1.31
C GLY A 34 -0.94 2.88 -1.60
N THR A 35 -2.16 2.36 -1.78
CA THR A 35 -2.42 0.92 -2.02
C THR A 35 -1.56 0.37 -3.15
N ILE A 36 -1.61 1.01 -4.33
CA ILE A 36 -0.96 0.52 -5.55
C ILE A 36 0.57 0.57 -5.46
N GLN A 37 1.12 1.60 -4.80
CA GLN A 37 2.57 1.76 -4.61
C GLN A 37 3.15 0.61 -3.75
N SER A 38 2.43 0.21 -2.69
CA SER A 38 2.81 -0.95 -1.89
C SER A 38 2.60 -2.23 -2.71
N VAL A 39 1.36 -2.50 -3.13
CA VAL A 39 0.98 -3.71 -3.85
C VAL A 39 -0.03 -3.36 -4.94
N PRO A 40 0.22 -3.71 -6.21
CA PRO A 40 1.19 -4.70 -6.70
C PRO A 40 2.56 -4.15 -7.12
N HIS A 41 2.80 -2.84 -7.10
CA HIS A 41 4.03 -2.23 -7.60
C HIS A 41 5.31 -2.81 -6.97
N GLY A 42 5.41 -2.79 -5.63
CA GLY A 42 6.60 -3.30 -4.94
C GLY A 42 6.92 -4.77 -5.24
N PRO A 43 5.94 -5.69 -5.18
CA PRO A 43 6.12 -7.08 -5.60
C PRO A 43 6.58 -7.28 -7.03
N VAL A 44 6.12 -6.48 -8.01
CA VAL A 44 6.54 -6.62 -9.42
C VAL A 44 8.01 -6.23 -9.58
N HIS A 45 8.45 -5.14 -8.95
CA HIS A 45 9.87 -4.78 -8.87
C HIS A 45 10.70 -5.93 -8.30
N ARG A 46 10.31 -6.46 -7.13
CA ARG A 46 11.03 -7.54 -6.46
C ARG A 46 11.08 -8.83 -7.28
N TRP A 47 10.00 -9.18 -7.96
CA TRP A 47 9.91 -10.40 -8.75
C TRP A 47 10.76 -10.33 -10.02
N THR A 48 10.89 -9.14 -10.62
CA THR A 48 11.57 -8.97 -11.91
C THR A 48 13.09 -8.81 -11.76
N GLY A 49 13.58 -8.25 -10.65
CA GLY A 49 15.03 -8.07 -10.42
C GLY A 49 15.80 -9.40 -10.27
N ASP A 50 17.07 -9.42 -10.69
CA ASP A 50 17.88 -10.64 -10.70
C ASP A 50 18.45 -10.94 -9.30
N PRO A 51 18.03 -12.03 -8.63
CA PRO A 51 18.49 -12.36 -7.28
C PRO A 51 19.97 -12.74 -7.17
N ARG A 52 20.69 -12.84 -8.29
CA ARG A 52 22.14 -13.10 -8.31
C ARG A 52 22.96 -11.80 -8.27
N GLN A 53 22.34 -10.65 -8.49
CA GLN A 53 23.00 -9.34 -8.38
C GLN A 53 23.07 -8.89 -6.92
N PRO A 54 24.09 -8.10 -6.52
CA PRO A 54 24.32 -7.75 -5.12
C PRO A 54 23.11 -7.07 -4.44
N ASN A 55 22.32 -6.30 -5.20
CA ASN A 55 21.16 -5.57 -4.72
C ASN A 55 19.89 -5.90 -5.52
N ASN A 56 19.85 -7.08 -6.15
CA ASN A 56 18.75 -7.54 -7.00
C ASN A 56 18.51 -6.66 -8.25
N GLU A 57 19.56 -6.04 -8.80
CA GLU A 57 19.48 -5.26 -10.02
C GLU A 57 18.87 -6.04 -11.22
N ASP A 58 18.25 -5.37 -12.19
CA ASP A 58 17.97 -3.93 -12.21
C ASP A 58 16.65 -3.59 -11.52
N MET A 59 15.58 -4.32 -11.83
CA MET A 59 14.20 -3.97 -11.45
C MET A 59 13.91 -3.91 -9.94
N ALA A 60 14.62 -4.64 -9.09
CA ALA A 60 14.24 -4.70 -7.67
C ALA A 60 14.82 -3.57 -6.79
N ASN A 61 15.59 -2.63 -7.35
CA ASN A 61 16.15 -1.50 -6.60
C ASN A 61 15.96 -0.18 -7.38
N PHE A 62 15.48 0.86 -6.71
CA PHE A 62 15.10 2.11 -7.39
C PHE A 62 16.26 2.81 -8.11
N TYR A 63 17.53 2.67 -7.67
CA TYR A 63 18.65 3.30 -8.41
C TYR A 63 18.96 2.62 -9.74
N SER A 64 18.54 1.35 -9.92
CA SER A 64 18.83 0.54 -11.09
C SER A 64 17.60 0.24 -11.92
N ALA A 65 16.38 0.35 -11.38
CA ALA A 65 15.17 -0.16 -12.00
C ALA A 65 14.97 0.33 -13.44
N ALA A 66 15.15 1.63 -13.69
CA ALA A 66 14.97 2.22 -15.01
C ALA A 66 16.04 1.85 -16.06
N ARG A 67 17.07 1.07 -15.69
CA ARG A 67 18.06 0.51 -16.62
C ARG A 67 17.49 -0.69 -17.39
N ASP A 68 16.52 -1.38 -16.81
CA ASP A 68 15.73 -2.40 -17.50
C ASP A 68 14.56 -1.72 -18.24
N PRO A 69 14.46 -1.84 -19.58
CA PRO A 69 13.36 -1.25 -20.34
C PRO A 69 11.96 -1.69 -19.87
N VAL A 70 11.82 -2.85 -19.23
CA VAL A 70 10.52 -3.31 -18.71
C VAL A 70 9.97 -2.40 -17.61
N PHE A 71 10.83 -1.61 -16.94
CA PHE A 71 10.45 -0.60 -15.97
C PHE A 71 9.36 0.34 -16.51
N TYR A 72 9.56 0.84 -17.74
CA TYR A 72 8.63 1.79 -18.35
C TYR A 72 7.29 1.12 -18.68
N ALA A 73 7.29 -0.14 -19.12
CA ALA A 73 6.07 -0.90 -19.34
C ALA A 73 5.33 -1.21 -18.03
N HIS A 74 6.06 -1.52 -16.96
CA HIS A 74 5.51 -1.69 -15.62
C HIS A 74 4.82 -0.40 -15.14
N HIS A 75 5.53 0.73 -15.19
CA HIS A 75 5.00 2.03 -14.76
C HIS A 75 3.89 2.55 -15.68
N THR A 76 3.89 2.19 -16.96
CA THR A 76 2.77 2.47 -17.87
C THR A 76 1.48 1.81 -17.37
N ASN A 77 1.56 0.58 -16.84
CA ASN A 77 0.37 -0.07 -16.28
C ASN A 77 0.04 0.44 -14.86
N VAL A 78 1.00 0.96 -14.10
CA VAL A 78 0.74 1.68 -12.83
C VAL A 78 -0.01 2.98 -13.10
N ASP A 79 0.40 3.77 -14.10
CA ASP A 79 -0.34 4.97 -14.55
C ASP A 79 -1.76 4.60 -15.03
N ARG A 80 -1.88 3.49 -15.79
CA ARG A 80 -3.18 2.92 -16.17
C ARG A 80 -4.06 2.58 -14.97
N MET A 81 -3.49 2.17 -13.82
CA MET A 81 -4.29 1.89 -12.62
C MET A 81 -4.96 3.17 -12.11
N TRP A 82 -4.28 4.31 -12.13
CA TRP A 82 -4.92 5.60 -11.80
C TRP A 82 -6.03 5.96 -12.80
N TYR A 83 -5.77 5.81 -14.10
CA TYR A 83 -6.77 6.00 -15.16
C TYR A 83 -8.03 5.14 -14.94
N ILE A 84 -7.86 3.86 -14.57
CA ILE A 84 -8.97 2.96 -14.26
C ILE A 84 -9.67 3.37 -12.97
N TRP A 85 -8.91 3.60 -11.89
CA TRP A 85 -9.44 3.88 -10.55
C TRP A 85 -10.43 5.05 -10.59
N ARG A 86 -10.10 6.14 -11.29
CA ARG A 86 -10.99 7.30 -11.49
C ARG A 86 -12.34 6.95 -12.13
N ARG A 87 -12.40 5.87 -12.90
CA ARG A 87 -13.59 5.41 -13.63
C ARG A 87 -14.36 4.30 -12.93
N LEU A 88 -13.82 3.72 -11.86
CA LEU A 88 -14.48 2.63 -11.14
C LEU A 88 -15.70 3.09 -10.34
N ARG A 89 -15.63 4.29 -9.74
CA ARG A 89 -16.69 4.83 -8.88
C ARG A 89 -16.76 6.35 -9.00
N PRO A 90 -17.96 6.96 -8.95
CA PRO A 90 -18.10 8.41 -8.99
C PRO A 90 -17.36 9.17 -7.86
N GLY A 91 -17.13 8.52 -6.71
CA GLY A 91 -16.41 9.10 -5.57
C GLY A 91 -14.88 9.07 -5.69
N ASN A 92 -14.32 8.45 -6.73
CA ASN A 92 -12.87 8.37 -6.93
C ASN A 92 -12.37 9.64 -7.62
N THR A 93 -11.99 10.63 -6.82
CA THR A 93 -11.54 11.94 -7.29
C THR A 93 -10.04 12.16 -7.04
N ASP A 94 -9.39 12.92 -7.92
CA ASP A 94 -8.00 13.35 -7.71
C ASP A 94 -7.87 14.26 -6.47
N ILE A 95 -6.66 14.37 -5.92
CA ILE A 95 -6.37 15.24 -4.77
C ILE A 95 -6.48 16.71 -5.22
N THR A 96 -7.25 17.50 -4.46
CA THR A 96 -7.48 18.93 -4.75
C THR A 96 -6.68 19.87 -3.86
N ASP A 97 -5.81 19.34 -2.99
CA ASP A 97 -4.94 20.13 -2.13
C ASP A 97 -3.99 21.00 -2.99
N PRO A 98 -3.96 22.34 -2.82
CA PRO A 98 -3.05 23.21 -3.54
C PRO A 98 -1.58 22.80 -3.45
N ASP A 99 -1.12 22.31 -2.29
CA ASP A 99 0.28 21.88 -2.10
C ASP A 99 0.62 20.69 -3.01
N TYR A 100 -0.33 19.77 -3.17
CA TYR A 100 -0.20 18.66 -4.11
C TYR A 100 -0.26 19.14 -5.56
N LEU A 101 -1.23 19.99 -5.89
CA LEU A 101 -1.46 20.48 -7.25
C LEU A 101 -0.34 21.40 -7.77
N ASP A 102 0.31 22.15 -6.89
CA ASP A 102 1.44 23.04 -7.21
C ASP A 102 2.82 22.37 -7.04
N ALA A 103 2.87 21.14 -6.53
CA ALA A 103 4.10 20.36 -6.52
C ALA A 103 4.65 20.25 -7.96
N ALA A 104 5.93 20.56 -8.10
CA ALA A 104 6.58 20.72 -9.40
C ALA A 104 7.83 19.86 -9.51
N PHE A 105 8.02 19.29 -10.70
CA PHE A 105 9.15 18.44 -11.05
C PHE A 105 9.85 19.00 -12.29
N LEU A 106 11.12 18.61 -12.47
CA LEU A 106 11.94 19.03 -13.60
C LEU A 106 12.29 17.79 -14.44
N PHE A 107 12.00 17.84 -15.73
CA PHE A 107 12.34 16.79 -16.69
C PHE A 107 13.06 17.40 -17.90
N TYR A 108 13.88 16.60 -18.58
CA TYR A 108 14.33 16.92 -19.93
C TYR A 108 13.27 16.45 -20.93
N ASP A 109 12.93 17.31 -21.89
CA ASP A 109 12.08 16.96 -23.03
C ASP A 109 12.89 16.28 -24.15
N GLU A 110 12.22 15.96 -25.26
CA GLU A 110 12.81 15.31 -26.42
C GLU A 110 13.88 16.17 -27.14
N GLU A 111 13.87 17.49 -26.94
CA GLU A 111 14.91 18.41 -27.43
C GLU A 111 16.00 18.71 -26.38
N ALA A 112 16.05 17.93 -25.30
CA ALA A 112 16.98 18.11 -24.19
C ALA A 112 16.89 19.49 -23.50
N ARG A 113 15.70 20.09 -23.50
CA ARG A 113 15.40 21.31 -22.73
C ARG A 113 14.87 20.92 -21.36
N LEU A 114 15.27 21.68 -20.35
CA LEU A 114 14.78 21.48 -18.99
C LEU A 114 13.39 22.13 -18.84
N VAL A 115 12.38 21.31 -18.56
CA VAL A 115 10.98 21.72 -18.44
C VAL A 115 10.51 21.51 -17.00
N ARG A 116 9.81 22.52 -16.46
CA ARG A 116 9.10 22.40 -15.18
C ARG A 116 7.66 21.99 -15.43
N VAL A 117 7.23 20.90 -14.81
CA VAL A 117 5.84 20.40 -14.86
C VAL A 117 5.24 20.44 -13.46
N ARG A 118 3.91 20.63 -13.36
CA ARG A 118 3.18 20.53 -12.10
C ARG A 118 2.22 19.35 -12.13
N VAL A 119 1.90 18.83 -10.96
CA VAL A 119 0.92 17.73 -10.81
C VAL A 119 -0.42 18.08 -11.44
N ARG A 120 -0.93 19.31 -11.25
CA ARG A 120 -2.20 19.74 -11.83
C ARG A 120 -2.28 19.59 -13.36
N ASP A 121 -1.14 19.69 -14.05
CA ASP A 121 -1.07 19.67 -15.51
C ASP A 121 -1.07 18.23 -16.08
N CYS A 122 -0.96 17.21 -15.22
CA CYS A 122 -0.97 15.81 -15.64
C CYS A 122 -2.25 15.05 -15.23
N LEU A 123 -3.25 15.72 -14.65
CA LEU A 123 -4.50 15.08 -14.21
C LEU A 123 -5.47 14.72 -15.37
N ASP A 124 -5.23 15.21 -16.58
CA ASP A 124 -6.00 14.87 -17.78
C ASP A 124 -5.09 14.27 -18.86
N THR A 125 -5.22 12.97 -19.09
CA THR A 125 -4.42 12.26 -20.11
C THR A 125 -4.73 12.75 -21.53
N ASN A 126 -5.94 13.30 -21.78
CA ASN A 126 -6.28 13.87 -23.09
C ASN A 126 -5.50 15.17 -23.35
N ALA A 127 -5.31 16.02 -22.34
CA ALA A 127 -4.46 17.20 -22.43
C ALA A 127 -2.99 16.81 -22.71
N LEU A 128 -2.55 15.67 -22.17
CA LEU A 128 -1.26 15.03 -22.46
C LEU A 128 -1.22 14.21 -23.77
N ARG A 129 -2.34 14.17 -24.51
CA ARG A 129 -2.47 13.52 -25.83
C ARG A 129 -2.21 12.02 -25.84
N TYR A 130 -2.53 11.33 -24.74
CA TYR A 130 -2.51 9.87 -24.70
C TYR A 130 -3.74 9.29 -23.99
N THR A 131 -4.00 8.01 -24.25
CA THR A 131 -5.01 7.23 -23.56
C THR A 131 -4.60 5.75 -23.54
N TYR A 132 -5.34 4.96 -22.78
CA TYR A 132 -5.16 3.51 -22.73
C TYR A 132 -6.20 2.81 -23.59
N GLN A 133 -5.76 1.75 -24.28
CA GLN A 133 -6.69 0.82 -24.90
C GLN A 133 -7.59 0.20 -23.83
N ASP A 134 -8.90 0.20 -24.09
CA ASP A 134 -9.86 -0.49 -23.25
C ASP A 134 -9.69 -2.00 -23.43
N VAL A 135 -9.42 -2.68 -22.33
CA VAL A 135 -9.29 -4.14 -22.24
C VAL A 135 -10.02 -4.62 -21.00
N ASP A 136 -10.47 -5.87 -21.03
CA ASP A 136 -11.20 -6.48 -19.93
C ASP A 136 -10.42 -6.37 -18.61
N LEU A 137 -11.16 -6.13 -17.53
CA LEU A 137 -10.63 -6.05 -16.17
C LEU A 137 -11.12 -7.27 -15.38
N PRO A 138 -10.54 -8.46 -15.62
CA PRO A 138 -11.12 -9.71 -15.13
C PRO A 138 -10.98 -9.85 -13.59
N TRP A 139 -10.25 -8.92 -12.95
CA TRP A 139 -10.14 -8.83 -11.49
C TRP A 139 -11.31 -8.09 -10.83
N LEU A 140 -12.20 -7.41 -11.57
CA LEU A 140 -13.32 -6.64 -10.97
C LEU A 140 -14.29 -7.51 -10.15
N ASP A 141 -14.48 -8.76 -10.56
CA ASP A 141 -15.39 -9.70 -9.88
C ASP A 141 -14.63 -10.73 -9.02
N ALA A 142 -13.32 -10.58 -8.89
CA ALA A 142 -12.48 -11.53 -8.15
C ALA A 142 -12.62 -11.32 -6.64
N LYS A 143 -13.77 -11.68 -6.06
CA LYS A 143 -14.03 -11.59 -4.62
C LYS A 143 -13.17 -12.57 -3.81
N PRO A 144 -12.77 -12.21 -2.59
CA PRO A 144 -12.04 -13.13 -1.72
C PRO A 144 -12.97 -14.22 -1.22
N SER A 145 -12.41 -15.40 -0.97
CA SER A 145 -13.05 -16.39 -0.11
C SER A 145 -12.63 -16.16 1.34
N MET A 146 -13.58 -16.27 2.26
CA MET A 146 -13.25 -16.34 3.68
C MET A 146 -12.59 -17.68 3.98
N GLU A 147 -11.39 -17.64 4.58
CA GLU A 147 -10.73 -18.85 5.04
C GLU A 147 -11.41 -19.35 6.33
N PRO A 148 -11.67 -20.66 6.48
CA PRO A 148 -12.34 -21.19 7.66
C PRO A 148 -11.42 -21.19 8.89
N GLY A 149 -12.01 -21.05 10.07
CA GLY A 149 -11.32 -21.14 11.35
C GLY A 149 -11.70 -20.03 12.31
N THR A 150 -11.46 -20.26 13.60
CA THR A 150 -11.63 -19.22 14.62
C THR A 150 -10.46 -18.22 14.56
N PRO A 151 -10.72 -16.92 14.79
CA PRO A 151 -9.68 -15.92 14.92
C PRO A 151 -8.66 -16.33 15.96
N ALA A 152 -7.37 -16.25 15.62
CA ALA A 152 -6.31 -16.52 16.58
C ALA A 152 -6.30 -15.44 17.68
N PRO A 153 -6.01 -15.80 18.94
CA PRO A 153 -5.94 -14.82 20.02
C PRO A 153 -4.75 -13.86 19.83
N ALA A 154 -4.82 -12.69 20.47
CA ALA A 154 -3.69 -11.76 20.53
C ALA A 154 -2.48 -12.42 21.23
N THR A 155 -1.26 -12.07 20.80
CA THR A 155 -0.02 -12.69 21.29
C THR A 155 0.41 -12.21 22.69
N GLY A 156 -0.36 -11.34 23.33
CA GLY A 156 -0.08 -10.81 24.67
C GLY A 156 1.16 -9.91 24.80
N GLY A 157 1.97 -9.78 23.73
CA GLY A 157 3.12 -8.90 23.67
C GLY A 157 2.74 -7.43 23.53
N ALA A 158 3.47 -6.56 24.23
CA ALA A 158 3.33 -5.11 24.11
C ALA A 158 3.99 -4.60 22.82
N MET A 159 3.43 -3.53 22.25
CA MET A 159 4.05 -2.75 21.18
C MET A 159 4.94 -1.64 21.80
N PRO A 160 6.03 -1.19 21.15
CA PRO A 160 6.52 -1.61 19.83
C PRO A 160 7.02 -3.06 19.76
N ALA A 161 6.86 -3.70 18.59
CA ALA A 161 7.29 -5.08 18.38
C ALA A 161 8.10 -5.24 17.09
N THR A 162 9.16 -6.04 17.14
CA THR A 162 9.91 -6.50 15.97
C THR A 162 9.16 -7.66 15.30
N LEU A 163 9.01 -7.62 13.98
CA LEU A 163 8.25 -8.63 13.22
C LEU A 163 9.10 -9.86 12.87
N ASN A 164 9.86 -10.41 13.82
CA ASN A 164 10.60 -11.66 13.62
C ASN A 164 9.69 -12.89 13.55
N GLN A 165 8.44 -12.75 13.99
CA GLN A 165 7.38 -13.73 13.92
C GLN A 165 6.03 -13.00 13.76
N THR A 166 4.94 -13.76 13.62
CA THR A 166 3.61 -13.15 13.56
C THR A 166 3.26 -12.47 14.90
N VAL A 167 2.99 -11.17 14.87
CA VAL A 167 2.51 -10.39 16.02
C VAL A 167 1.00 -10.21 15.90
N ARG A 168 0.26 -10.48 16.98
CA ARG A 168 -1.20 -10.32 17.02
C ARG A 168 -1.62 -9.33 18.09
N VAL A 169 -2.34 -8.29 17.68
CA VAL A 169 -2.75 -7.18 18.54
C VAL A 169 -4.27 -7.12 18.57
N ASN A 170 -4.85 -7.00 19.78
CA ASN A 170 -6.27 -6.69 19.91
C ASN A 170 -6.48 -5.19 19.69
N VAL A 171 -7.35 -4.83 18.77
CA VAL A 171 -7.63 -3.44 18.40
C VAL A 171 -9.10 -3.15 18.64
N THR A 172 -9.37 -2.20 19.53
CA THR A 172 -10.73 -1.73 19.82
C THR A 172 -11.25 -0.89 18.67
N ARG A 173 -12.49 -1.12 18.27
CA ARG A 173 -13.19 -0.36 17.24
C ARG A 173 -13.98 0.78 17.88
N PRO A 174 -13.80 2.04 17.43
CA PRO A 174 -14.54 3.15 18.02
C PRO A 174 -16.05 3.12 17.72
N ARG A 175 -16.45 2.53 16.57
CA ARG A 175 -17.85 2.37 16.14
C ARG A 175 -18.06 0.97 15.57
N THR A 176 -19.25 0.43 15.75
CA THR A 176 -19.68 -0.87 15.22
C THR A 176 -21.04 -0.75 14.54
N SER A 177 -21.41 -1.73 13.71
CA SER A 177 -22.72 -1.83 13.06
C SER A 177 -23.13 -0.55 12.34
N ARG A 178 -22.20 0.09 11.62
CA ARG A 178 -22.43 1.38 10.95
C ARG A 178 -23.44 1.21 9.82
N SER A 179 -24.33 2.19 9.65
CA SER A 179 -25.27 2.20 8.52
C SER A 179 -24.53 2.36 7.18
N ARG A 180 -25.19 1.95 6.10
CA ARG A 180 -24.65 2.11 4.73
C ARG A 180 -24.23 3.55 4.44
N ARG A 181 -25.03 4.54 4.86
CA ARG A 181 -24.72 5.96 4.67
C ARG A 181 -23.45 6.37 5.40
N GLU A 182 -23.28 5.95 6.65
CA GLU A 182 -22.07 6.25 7.42
C GLU A 182 -20.82 5.60 6.79
N LYS A 183 -20.96 4.40 6.22
CA LYS A 183 -19.87 3.68 5.51
C LYS A 183 -19.51 4.32 4.17
N GLU A 184 -20.47 4.95 3.48
CA GLU A 184 -20.23 5.69 2.23
C GLU A 184 -19.59 7.06 2.50
N GLU A 185 -20.01 7.74 3.57
CA GLU A 185 -19.45 9.03 4.00
C GLU A 185 -18.02 8.87 4.56
N GLU A 186 -17.80 7.90 5.45
CA GLU A 186 -16.52 7.68 6.14
C GLU A 186 -16.01 6.24 5.98
N GLU A 187 -14.79 6.11 5.48
CA GLU A 187 -14.09 4.83 5.43
C GLU A 187 -13.47 4.51 6.79
N GLU A 188 -13.69 3.30 7.29
CA GLU A 188 -12.96 2.78 8.45
C GLU A 188 -11.60 2.28 8.01
N VAL A 189 -10.55 2.88 8.56
CA VAL A 189 -9.16 2.68 8.15
C VAL A 189 -8.38 2.07 9.29
N LEU A 190 -7.76 0.93 9.01
CA LEU A 190 -6.76 0.31 9.86
C LEU A 190 -5.40 0.97 9.60
N VAL A 191 -4.78 1.49 10.66
CA VAL A 191 -3.49 2.20 10.59
C VAL A 191 -2.43 1.37 11.30
N VAL A 192 -1.33 1.08 10.60
CA VAL A 192 -0.12 0.51 11.16
C VAL A 192 0.93 1.62 11.21
N HIS A 193 1.19 2.15 12.40
CA HIS A 193 2.00 3.35 12.57
C HIS A 193 3.39 3.05 13.18
N GLY A 194 4.34 3.93 12.89
CA GLY A 194 5.72 3.81 13.35
C GLY A 194 6.38 2.53 12.84
N ILE A 195 6.21 2.23 11.55
CA ILE A 195 6.94 1.18 10.85
C ILE A 195 8.35 1.71 10.65
N GLU A 196 9.34 1.12 11.31
CA GLU A 196 10.74 1.48 11.21
C GLU A 196 11.54 0.34 10.55
N VAL A 197 12.31 0.69 9.52
CA VAL A 197 13.21 -0.22 8.80
C VAL A 197 14.62 0.39 8.83
N PRO A 198 15.52 -0.08 9.71
CA PRO A 198 16.88 0.44 9.82
C PRO A 198 17.74 0.17 8.59
N ASP A 199 17.58 -1.00 7.97
CA ASP A 199 18.27 -1.41 6.75
C ASP A 199 17.27 -1.48 5.59
N HIS A 200 17.11 -0.35 4.90
CA HIS A 200 16.23 -0.22 3.75
C HIS A 200 16.91 -0.63 2.41
N PHE A 201 18.04 -1.35 2.46
CA PHE A 201 18.61 -2.03 1.27
C PHE A 201 17.96 -3.38 0.99
N ARG A 202 17.22 -3.91 1.97
CA ARG A 202 16.56 -5.19 1.84
C ARG A 202 15.08 -4.96 1.57
N TYR A 203 14.55 -5.79 0.67
CA TYR A 203 13.12 -5.81 0.41
C TYR A 203 12.38 -6.28 1.65
N VAL A 204 11.49 -5.45 2.17
CA VAL A 204 10.66 -5.76 3.33
C VAL A 204 9.24 -6.05 2.87
N LYS A 205 8.64 -7.12 3.41
CA LYS A 205 7.20 -7.38 3.25
C LYS A 205 6.59 -8.03 4.47
N PHE A 206 5.45 -7.53 4.91
CA PHE A 206 4.55 -8.22 5.82
C PHE A 206 3.10 -8.04 5.41
N ASP A 207 2.27 -9.01 5.75
CA ASP A 207 0.84 -8.97 5.49
C ASP A 207 0.08 -8.52 6.74
N VAL A 208 -1.05 -7.87 6.53
CA VAL A 208 -1.95 -7.44 7.59
C VAL A 208 -3.26 -8.21 7.46
N MET A 209 -3.56 -9.01 8.46
CA MET A 209 -4.79 -9.82 8.54
C MET A 209 -5.68 -9.31 9.66
N VAL A 210 -6.98 -9.30 9.44
CA VAL A 210 -8.02 -8.98 10.42
C VAL A 210 -8.79 -10.25 10.74
N ASN A 211 -8.86 -10.61 12.02
CA ASN A 211 -9.50 -11.84 12.51
C ASN A 211 -8.98 -13.11 11.80
N GLY A 212 -7.70 -13.12 11.42
CA GLY A 212 -7.04 -14.25 10.78
C GLY A 212 -6.88 -15.44 11.73
N SER A 213 -7.01 -16.67 11.19
CA SER A 213 -6.80 -17.90 11.95
C SER A 213 -5.30 -18.21 12.14
N SER A 214 -4.99 -19.14 13.05
CA SER A 214 -3.60 -19.50 13.37
C SER A 214 -2.84 -20.15 12.19
N SER A 215 -3.56 -20.80 11.28
CA SER A 215 -3.00 -21.42 10.06
C SER A 215 -2.50 -20.40 9.03
N GLN A 216 -2.93 -19.13 9.09
CA GLN A 216 -2.51 -18.08 8.16
C GLN A 216 -1.06 -17.59 8.38
N GLY A 217 -0.42 -18.00 9.49
CA GLY A 217 0.98 -17.71 9.79
C GLY A 217 1.99 -18.57 9.01
N GLY A 218 1.57 -19.71 8.45
CA GLY A 218 2.39 -20.54 7.58
C GLY A 218 2.47 -19.98 6.16
N GLY A 219 3.56 -20.21 5.44
CA GLY A 219 3.79 -19.75 4.06
C GLY A 219 2.79 -20.22 2.99
N GLY A 220 1.66 -20.81 3.40
CA GLY A 220 0.61 -21.36 2.53
C GLY A 220 -0.72 -20.61 2.57
N SER A 221 -0.85 -19.44 3.23
CA SER A 221 -2.10 -18.67 3.11
C SER A 221 -2.30 -18.29 1.65
N THR A 222 -3.42 -18.68 1.05
CA THR A 222 -3.81 -18.20 -0.27
C THR A 222 -3.73 -16.67 -0.28
N GLY A 223 -3.23 -16.09 -1.38
CA GLY A 223 -3.10 -14.64 -1.50
C GLY A 223 -4.44 -13.87 -1.42
N ALA A 224 -5.57 -14.58 -1.25
CA ALA A 224 -6.93 -14.12 -1.45
C ALA A 224 -7.89 -14.47 -0.30
N ALA A 225 -7.44 -14.35 0.94
CA ALA A 225 -8.31 -14.46 2.11
C ALA A 225 -9.09 -13.15 2.33
N ALA A 226 -10.39 -13.24 2.57
CA ALA A 226 -11.24 -12.08 2.93
C ALA A 226 -10.71 -11.35 4.16
N GLN A 227 -10.05 -12.08 5.05
CA GLN A 227 -9.38 -11.54 6.24
C GLN A 227 -8.15 -10.67 5.93
N ARG A 228 -7.68 -10.56 4.69
CA ARG A 228 -6.47 -9.79 4.35
C ARG A 228 -6.80 -8.31 4.11
N ALA A 229 -6.43 -7.45 5.05
CA ALA A 229 -6.54 -6.00 4.89
C ALA A 229 -5.53 -5.43 3.88
N GLY A 230 -4.39 -6.10 3.70
CA GLY A 230 -3.39 -5.71 2.69
C GLY A 230 -2.01 -6.24 3.02
N SER A 231 -1.00 -5.65 2.39
CA SER A 231 0.41 -5.89 2.70
C SER A 231 1.18 -4.58 2.67
N VAL A 232 2.18 -4.47 3.53
CA VAL A 232 3.24 -3.48 3.40
C VAL A 232 4.37 -4.14 2.61
N ALA A 233 4.72 -3.57 1.47
CA ALA A 233 5.86 -4.01 0.66
C ALA A 233 6.72 -2.79 0.34
N LEU A 234 7.97 -2.80 0.82
CA LEU A 234 8.90 -1.70 0.67
C LEU A 234 10.08 -2.17 -0.18
N PRO A 235 10.15 -1.76 -1.45
CA PRO A 235 11.32 -1.98 -2.28
C PRO A 235 12.57 -1.30 -1.69
N PRO A 236 13.74 -1.93 -1.85
CA PRO A 236 15.02 -1.31 -1.54
C PRO A 236 15.15 0.06 -2.21
N HIS A 237 15.60 1.03 -1.43
CA HIS A 237 15.92 2.36 -1.94
C HIS A 237 17.15 2.91 -1.22
N LEU A 238 18.03 3.55 -1.97
CA LEU A 238 19.24 4.16 -1.43
C LEU A 238 18.93 5.61 -1.03
N VAL A 239 18.60 5.85 0.24
CA VAL A 239 18.54 7.22 0.79
C VAL A 239 19.86 7.52 1.50
N ARG A 240 20.74 8.32 0.88
CA ARG A 240 21.92 8.89 1.55
C ARG A 240 21.61 10.32 1.97
N ALA A 241 21.14 10.51 3.20
CA ALA A 241 20.92 11.85 3.78
C ALA A 241 22.26 12.57 4.05
N ASP A 242 23.28 11.82 4.48
CA ASP A 242 24.69 12.24 4.48
C ASP A 242 25.58 11.06 4.05
N ARG A 243 26.84 11.32 3.68
CA ARG A 243 27.78 10.28 3.20
C ARG A 243 28.32 9.36 4.30
N THR A 244 27.83 9.47 5.54
CA THR A 244 28.43 8.91 6.75
C THR A 244 27.46 8.11 7.63
N THR A 245 26.15 8.33 7.59
CA THR A 245 25.14 7.61 8.38
C THR A 245 23.87 7.30 7.59
N MET A 246 23.43 6.05 7.66
CA MET A 246 22.14 5.60 7.14
C MET A 246 21.06 5.92 8.18
N SER A 247 20.05 6.70 7.80
CA SER A 247 18.89 6.95 8.66
C SER A 247 17.82 5.89 8.40
N PRO A 248 17.14 5.38 9.45
CA PRO A 248 16.07 4.42 9.27
C PRO A 248 14.92 5.02 8.45
N VAL A 249 14.30 4.20 7.61
CA VAL A 249 13.01 4.55 6.99
C VAL A 249 11.94 4.45 8.06
N ARG A 250 11.10 5.49 8.14
CA ARG A 250 9.96 5.55 9.04
C ARG A 250 8.73 5.86 8.23
N THR A 251 7.75 4.97 8.29
CA THR A 251 6.52 5.12 7.52
C THR A 251 5.29 4.67 8.29
N THR A 252 4.14 4.89 7.68
CA THR A 252 2.82 4.44 8.15
C THR A 252 2.12 3.73 7.01
N ALA A 253 1.36 2.68 7.32
CA ALA A 253 0.51 2.01 6.33
C ALA A 253 -0.95 2.11 6.73
N ARG A 254 -1.81 2.38 5.74
CA ARG A 254 -3.25 2.53 5.91
C ARG A 254 -4.00 1.56 5.02
N PHE A 255 -5.05 0.97 5.57
CA PHE A 255 -5.86 -0.02 4.88
C PHE A 255 -7.34 0.32 5.11
N GLY A 256 -8.08 0.61 4.05
CA GLY A 256 -9.55 0.64 4.11
C GLY A 256 -10.08 -0.75 4.42
N ILE A 257 -10.83 -0.89 5.51
CA ILE A 257 -11.32 -2.18 6.00
C ILE A 257 -12.85 -2.26 6.05
N THR A 258 -13.59 -1.24 5.61
CA THR A 258 -15.07 -1.26 5.73
C THR A 258 -15.69 -2.46 5.02
N ASP A 259 -15.31 -2.71 3.76
CA ASP A 259 -15.81 -3.87 3.01
C ASP A 259 -15.30 -5.18 3.61
N LEU A 260 -14.06 -5.19 4.11
CA LEU A 260 -13.48 -6.35 4.77
C LEU A 260 -14.30 -6.75 6.00
N MET A 261 -14.69 -5.79 6.83
CA MET A 261 -15.46 -6.02 8.06
C MET A 261 -16.83 -6.64 7.75
N ASP A 262 -17.45 -6.25 6.65
CA ASP A 262 -18.70 -6.83 6.16
C ASP A 262 -18.47 -8.25 5.61
N ASP A 263 -17.43 -8.45 4.81
CA ASP A 263 -17.10 -9.74 4.18
C ASP A 263 -16.77 -10.84 5.20
N ILE A 264 -16.14 -10.48 6.33
CA ILE A 264 -15.81 -11.43 7.41
C ILE A 264 -16.89 -11.52 8.49
N GLY A 265 -17.97 -10.74 8.37
CA GLY A 265 -19.07 -10.72 9.34
C GLY A 265 -18.72 -10.14 10.71
N ALA A 266 -17.72 -9.24 10.79
CA ALA A 266 -17.21 -8.69 12.04
C ALA A 266 -17.66 -7.23 12.31
N ASP A 267 -18.56 -6.66 11.49
CA ASP A 267 -18.98 -5.26 11.64
C ASP A 267 -19.66 -4.98 13.01
N GLY A 268 -20.27 -5.99 13.64
CA GLY A 268 -20.83 -5.87 14.98
C GLY A 268 -19.82 -5.94 16.13
N ASP A 269 -18.58 -6.35 15.86
CA ASP A 269 -17.60 -6.63 16.91
C ASP A 269 -16.97 -5.36 17.46
N GLY A 270 -16.94 -5.19 18.78
CA GLY A 270 -16.31 -4.04 19.46
C GLY A 270 -14.78 -4.05 19.42
N SER A 271 -14.18 -5.18 19.08
CA SER A 271 -12.73 -5.33 18.91
C SER A 271 -12.41 -6.41 17.89
N ILE A 272 -11.28 -6.26 17.22
CA ILE A 272 -10.75 -7.23 16.25
C ILE A 272 -9.34 -7.65 16.64
N VAL A 273 -8.88 -8.80 16.15
CA VAL A 273 -7.48 -9.19 16.23
C VAL A 273 -6.78 -8.89 14.91
N VAL A 274 -5.78 -8.01 14.96
CA VAL A 274 -4.93 -7.71 13.81
C VAL A 274 -3.66 -8.54 13.90
N SER A 275 -3.37 -9.31 12.85
CA SER A 275 -2.13 -10.09 12.72
C SER A 275 -1.18 -9.42 11.73
N LEU A 276 0.01 -9.07 12.19
CA LEU A 276 1.13 -8.63 11.37
C LEU A 276 1.99 -9.85 11.05
N VAL A 277 1.92 -10.33 9.80
CA VAL A 277 2.53 -11.59 9.37
C VAL A 277 3.77 -11.29 8.52
N PRO A 278 5.00 -11.42 9.05
CA PRO A 278 6.21 -11.18 8.28
C PRO A 278 6.34 -12.18 7.11
N ARG A 279 6.68 -11.68 5.93
CA ARG A 279 6.88 -12.47 4.70
C ARG A 279 8.29 -12.36 4.14
N SER A 280 8.92 -11.20 4.33
CA SER A 280 10.31 -10.97 3.95
C SER A 280 10.94 -9.96 4.89
N ALA A 281 12.12 -10.27 5.41
CA ALA A 281 12.94 -9.35 6.20
C ALA A 281 12.23 -8.77 7.46
N GLY A 282 11.27 -9.51 8.03
CA GLY A 282 10.48 -9.05 9.18
C GLY A 282 11.31 -8.82 10.43
N GLU A 283 12.44 -9.51 10.57
CA GLU A 283 13.41 -9.32 11.65
C GLU A 283 14.03 -7.91 11.68
N MET A 284 13.93 -7.14 10.58
CA MET A 284 14.41 -5.76 10.47
C MET A 284 13.29 -4.73 10.60
N VAL A 285 12.05 -5.15 10.82
CA VAL A 285 10.91 -4.24 10.91
C VAL A 285 10.48 -4.14 12.36
N THR A 286 10.45 -2.93 12.88
CA THR A 286 9.75 -2.62 14.14
C THR A 286 8.47 -1.87 13.82
N VAL A 287 7.38 -2.21 14.50
CA VAL A 287 6.10 -1.50 14.40
C VAL A 287 5.74 -0.94 15.76
N ALA A 288 5.41 0.35 15.82
CA ALA A 288 5.08 1.03 17.08
C ALA A 288 3.65 0.78 17.57
N GLY A 289 2.70 0.58 16.66
CA GLY A 289 1.32 0.24 17.06
C GLY A 289 0.37 0.06 15.89
N VAL A 290 -0.86 -0.30 16.23
CA VAL A 290 -1.97 -0.50 15.31
C VAL A 290 -3.21 0.15 15.89
N SER A 291 -3.94 0.91 15.08
CA SER A 291 -5.16 1.62 15.49
C SER A 291 -6.21 1.65 14.36
N ILE A 292 -7.41 2.12 14.69
CA ILE A 292 -8.49 2.36 13.73
C ILE A 292 -8.88 3.82 13.77
N GLU A 293 -9.07 4.40 12.60
CA GLU A 293 -9.58 5.76 12.39
C GLU A 293 -10.67 5.79 11.31
N TYR A 294 -11.30 6.95 11.13
CA TYR A 294 -12.33 7.17 10.11
C TYR A 294 -11.91 8.32 9.20
N VAL A 295 -11.91 8.06 7.89
CA VAL A 295 -11.45 9.01 6.86
C VAL A 295 -12.61 9.36 5.93
N LYS A 296 -12.80 10.66 5.69
CA LYS A 296 -13.81 11.19 4.77
C LYS A 296 -13.35 11.18 3.32
#